data_AF-A0A0H4C7H8-F1
#
_entry.id   AF-A0A0H4C7H8-F1
#
_cell.length_a   1.000
_cell.length_b   1.000
_cell.length_c   1.000
_cell.angle_alpha   90.00
_cell.angle_beta   90.00
_cell.angle_gamma   90.00
#
_symmetry.space_group_name_H-M   'P 1'
#
loop_
_entity.id
_entity.type
_entity.pdbx_description
1 polymer ?
#
loop_
_entity_poly.entity_id
_entity_poly.type
_entity_poly.pdbx_seq_one_letter_code
_entity_poly.pdbx_strand_id
1 'polypeptide(L)' 'MVTSEYAMGIIAAVAFAVVLYKVVSSGQVQAELGAIVKRALSARM' A
#
# COMPACT_ATOMS: atom_id res chain seq x y z
N MET A 1 13.32 27.23 -0.56
CA MET A 1 12.42 27.75 0.48
C MET A 1 11.09 27.03 0.32
N VAL A 2 10.70 26.20 1.28
CA VAL A 2 9.36 25.56 1.28
C VAL A 2 8.45 26.58 1.96
N THR A 3 7.58 27.25 1.19
CA THR A 3 6.55 28.10 1.81
C THR A 3 5.56 27.21 2.56
N SER A 4 4.83 27.77 3.52
CA SER A 4 3.88 27.02 4.33
C SER A 4 2.87 26.22 3.49
N GLU A 5 2.55 26.69 2.29
CA GLU A 5 1.65 26.00 1.36
C GLU A 5 2.26 24.68 0.83
N TYR A 6 3.52 24.72 0.40
CA TYR A 6 4.21 23.52 -0.07
C TYR A 6 4.44 22.51 1.07
N ALA A 7 4.68 22.98 2.30
CA ALA A 7 4.81 22.11 3.48
C ALA A 7 3.51 21.36 3.76
N MET A 8 2.36 22.03 3.69
CA MET A 8 1.05 21.40 3.85
C MET A 8 0.75 20.38 2.74
N GLY A 9 1.14 20.67 1.49
CA GLY A 9 1.01 19.73 0.38
C GLY A 9 1.78 18.42 0.62
N ILE A 10 2.99 18.52 1.18
CA ILE A 10 3.82 17.34 1.53
C ILE A 10 3.16 16.54 2.67
N ILE A 11 2.68 17.21 3.72
CA ILE A 11 2.01 16.54 4.84
C ILE A 11 0.78 15.76 4.35
N ALA A 12 -0.05 16.37 3.49
CA ALA A 12 -1.22 15.71 2.92
C ALA A 12 -0.84 14.47 2.09
N ALA A 13 0.19 14.57 1.25
CA ALA A 13 0.68 13.46 0.44
C ALA A 13 1.20 12.31 1.30
N VAL A 14 1.99 12.61 2.34
CA VAL A 14 2.52 11.60 3.26
C VAL A 14 1.40 10.94 4.05
N ALA A 15 0.43 11.70 4.55
CA ALA A 15 -0.73 11.15 5.25
C ALA A 15 -1.51 10.17 4.37
N PHE A 16 -1.75 10.53 3.11
CA PHE A 16 -2.39 9.64 2.14
C PHE A 16 -1.54 8.39 1.86
N ALA A 17 -0.23 8.53 1.69
CA ALA A 17 0.68 7.39 1.50
C ALA A 17 0.65 6.42 2.69
N VAL A 18 0.56 6.93 3.93
CA VAL A 18 0.41 6.09 5.13
C VAL A 18 -0.90 5.32 5.13
N VAL A 19 -2.00 5.94 4.73
CA VAL A 19 -3.30 5.23 4.59
C VAL A 19 -3.19 4.13 3.55
N LEU A 20 -2.62 4.43 2.36
CA LEU A 20 -2.42 3.43 1.32
C LEU A 20 -1.54 2.29 1.80
N TYR A 21 -0.44 2.60 2.50
CA TYR A 21 0.46 1.60 3.07
C TYR A 21 -0.27 0.65 4.01
N LYS A 22 -1.15 1.16 4.88
CA LYS A 22 -1.96 0.32 5.77
C LYS A 22 -2.94 -0.57 5.01
N VAL A 23 -3.55 -0.06 3.93
CA VAL A 23 -4.46 -0.85 3.09
C VAL A 23 -3.72 -1.99 2.41
N VAL A 24 -2.63 -1.70 1.69
CA VAL A 24 -1.88 -2.71 0.94
C VAL A 24 -1.14 -3.69 1.84
N SER A 25 -0.75 -3.26 3.05
CA SER A 25 -0.10 -4.12 4.04
C SER A 25 -1.09 -4.84 4.95
N SER A 26 -2.39 -4.65 4.77
CA SER A 26 -3.43 -5.28 5.60
C SER A 26 -3.44 -6.80 5.45
N GLY A 27 -3.87 -7.49 6.50
CA GLY A 27 -3.98 -8.96 6.48
C GLY A 27 -4.90 -9.48 5.37
N GLN A 28 -5.98 -8.76 5.05
CA GLN A 28 -6.88 -9.12 3.95
C GLN A 28 -6.16 -9.09 2.60
N VAL A 29 -5.46 -8.00 2.27
CA VAL A 29 -4.73 -7.89 0.99
C VAL A 29 -3.61 -8.94 0.91
N GLN A 30 -2.89 -9.16 2.00
CA GLN A 30 -1.84 -10.19 2.03
C GLN A 30 -2.39 -11.61 1.87
N ALA A 31 -3.55 -11.91 2.48
CA ALA A 31 -4.17 -13.22 2.37
C ALA A 31 -4.64 -13.52 0.94
N GLU A 32 -5.31 -12.57 0.30
CA GLU A 32 -5.75 -12.70 -1.10
C GLU A 32 -4.56 -12.84 -2.06
N LEU A 33 -3.53 -12.00 -1.91
CA LEU A 33 -2.32 -12.10 -2.72
C LEU A 33 -1.63 -13.45 -2.51
N GLY A 34 -1.54 -13.91 -1.26
CA GLY A 34 -1.00 -15.23 -0.91
C GLY A 34 -1.80 -16.38 -1.53
N ALA A 35 -3.13 -16.27 -1.59
CA ALA A 35 -3.99 -17.25 -2.24
C ALA A 35 -3.75 -17.30 -3.76
N ILE A 36 -3.60 -16.14 -4.40
CA ILE A 36 -3.27 -16.04 -5.83
C ILE A 36 -1.91 -16.70 -6.12
N VAL A 37 -0.89 -16.37 -5.33
CA VAL A 37 0.47 -16.94 -5.49
C VAL A 37 0.43 -18.47 -5.28
N LYS A 38 -0.25 -18.96 -4.24
CA LYS A 38 -0.42 -20.40 -4.02
C LYS A 38 -1.09 -21.09 -5.21
N ARG A 39 -2.18 -20.54 -5.74
CA ARG A 39 -2.85 -21.08 -6.93
C ARG A 39 -1.91 -21.12 -8.14
N ALA A 40 -1.12 -20.07 -8.35
CA ALA A 40 -0.16 -20.00 -9.44
C ALA A 40 0.97 -21.05 -9.31
N LEU A 41 1.47 -21.29 -8.10
CA LEU A 41 2.45 -22.36 -7.86
C LEU A 41 1.82 -23.75 -8.03
N SER A 42 0.62 -23.98 -7.49
CA SER A 42 -0.08 -25.27 -7.62
C SER A 42 -0.46 -25.61 -9.06
N ALA A 43 -0.72 -24.62 -9.91
CA ALA A 43 -0.99 -24.86 -11.34
C ALA A 43 0.26 -25.25 -12.16
N ARG A 44 1.46 -25.08 -11.60
CA ARG A 44 2.75 -25.38 -12.26
C ARG A 44 3.34 -26.73 -11.85
N MET A 45 2.82 -27.37 -10.79
CA MET A 45 3.13 -28.75 -10.40
C MET A 45 2.05 -29.69 -10.92
#